data_AF-A0A4Y9RR61-F1
#
_entry.id   AF-A0A4Y9RR61-F1
#
_cell.length_a   1.000
_cell.length_b   1.000
_cell.length_c   1.000
_cell.angle_alpha   90.00
_cell.angle_beta   90.00
_cell.angle_gamma   90.00
#
_symmetry.space_group_name_H-M   'P 1'
#
loop_
_entity.id
_entity.type
_entity.pdbx_description
1 polymer ?
#
loop_
_entity_poly.entity_id
_entity_poly.type
_entity_poly.pdbx_seq_one_letter_code
_entity_poly.pdbx_strand_id
1 'polypeptide(L)'
;MTLRDRYRAERKANRERSNESVELHLKERRSIARTQREQEDDSESTLGERAADAIARFGGSWVFISLFFGILIGWVVINSVLLARAGDKPFDPYPYILLNLMLSMLASFQAPVILMSQNRQATKDRQNAQHDYEVNLKAELEIMELHAKLDALKLQEWEELLKLQRIQLRLLSKLTGEHVPECEPANGKAHAAS
;
A
#
# COMPACT_ATOMS: atom_id res chain seq x y z
N MET A 1 4.69 13.14 -47.97
CA MET A 1 4.56 12.65 -46.58
C MET A 1 4.96 11.18 -46.56
N THR A 2 6.06 10.83 -45.90
CA THR A 2 6.64 9.48 -46.01
C THR A 2 6.00 8.51 -45.03
N LEU A 3 6.03 7.19 -45.30
CA LEU A 3 5.54 6.15 -44.39
C LEU A 3 6.17 6.24 -42.99
N ARG A 4 7.43 6.72 -42.93
CA ARG A 4 8.17 6.97 -41.69
C ARG A 4 7.57 8.12 -40.87
N ASP A 5 7.01 9.13 -41.53
CA ASP A 5 6.31 10.25 -40.86
C ASP A 5 4.96 9.80 -40.31
N ARG A 6 4.22 8.99 -41.07
CA ARG A 6 2.94 8.40 -40.61
C ARG A 6 3.15 7.52 -39.39
N TYR A 7 4.16 6.65 -39.42
CA TYR A 7 4.47 5.76 -38.30
C TYR A 7 4.90 6.53 -37.04
N ARG A 8 5.68 7.63 -37.18
CA ARG A 8 6.04 8.50 -36.05
C ARG A 8 4.83 9.24 -35.48
N ALA A 9 3.93 9.72 -36.33
CA ALA A 9 2.72 10.42 -35.91
C ALA A 9 1.78 9.49 -35.14
N GLU A 10 1.58 8.28 -35.65
CA GLU A 10 0.73 7.25 -35.02
C GLU A 10 1.28 6.82 -33.65
N ARG A 11 2.60 6.66 -33.54
CA ARG A 11 3.23 6.31 -32.25
C ARG A 11 3.13 7.43 -31.21
N LYS A 12 3.20 8.70 -31.65
CA LYS A 12 2.98 9.86 -30.76
C LYS A 12 1.53 9.90 -30.26
N ALA A 13 0.56 9.76 -31.16
CA ALA A 13 -0.86 9.77 -30.81
C ALA A 13 -1.24 8.60 -29.86
N ASN A 14 -0.65 7.42 -30.05
CA ASN A 14 -0.89 6.29 -29.15
C ASN A 14 -0.26 6.51 -27.76
N ARG A 15 0.92 7.15 -27.71
CA ARG A 15 1.60 7.47 -26.45
C ARG A 15 0.89 8.57 -25.67
N GLU A 16 0.35 9.57 -26.35
CA GLU A 16 -0.46 10.63 -25.73
C GLU A 16 -1.75 10.07 -25.12
N ARG A 17 -2.49 9.22 -25.85
CA ARG A 17 -3.69 8.55 -25.30
C ARG A 17 -3.37 7.67 -24.10
N SER A 18 -2.27 6.92 -24.15
CA SER A 18 -1.83 6.10 -23.01
C SER A 18 -1.41 6.95 -21.81
N ASN A 19 -0.81 8.13 -22.02
CA ASN A 19 -0.44 9.01 -20.93
C ASN A 19 -1.67 9.65 -20.28
N GLU A 20 -2.67 10.03 -21.09
CA GLU A 20 -3.91 10.62 -20.62
C GLU A 20 -4.74 9.63 -19.78
N SER A 21 -4.82 8.37 -20.19
CA SER A 21 -5.48 7.32 -19.40
C SER A 21 -4.76 7.07 -18.07
N VAL A 22 -3.42 7.06 -18.09
CA VAL A 22 -2.62 6.92 -16.85
C VAL A 22 -2.85 8.12 -15.93
N GLU A 23 -2.89 9.34 -16.45
CA GLU A 23 -3.16 10.53 -15.63
C GLU A 23 -4.55 10.50 -14.97
N LEU A 24 -5.57 10.07 -15.71
CA LEU A 24 -6.92 9.94 -15.18
C LEU A 24 -6.96 8.92 -14.04
N HIS A 25 -6.37 7.74 -14.25
CA HIS A 25 -6.30 6.70 -13.22
C HIS A 25 -5.49 7.15 -11.98
N LEU A 26 -4.44 7.95 -12.18
CA LEU A 26 -3.66 8.53 -11.07
C LEU A 26 -4.44 9.62 -10.33
N LYS A 27 -5.27 10.42 -11.01
CA LYS A 27 -6.17 11.39 -10.37
C LYS A 27 -7.25 10.68 -9.57
N GLU A 28 -7.85 9.62 -10.11
CA GLU A 28 -8.86 8.80 -9.43
C GLU A 28 -8.30 8.10 -8.18
N ARG A 29 -7.12 7.47 -8.29
CA ARG A 29 -6.44 6.89 -7.12
C ARG A 29 -6.13 7.93 -6.05
N ARG A 30 -5.73 9.14 -6.45
CA ARG A 30 -5.48 10.26 -5.51
C ARG A 30 -6.77 10.76 -4.86
N SER A 31 -7.90 10.79 -5.56
CA SER A 31 -9.17 11.19 -4.95
C SER A 31 -9.67 10.15 -3.96
N ILE A 32 -9.57 8.86 -4.26
CA ILE A 32 -9.96 7.78 -3.34
C ILE A 32 -9.12 7.83 -2.06
N ALA A 33 -7.80 7.99 -2.19
CA ALA A 33 -6.89 8.14 -1.05
C ALA A 33 -7.16 9.41 -0.21
N ARG A 34 -7.69 10.48 -0.83
CA ARG A 34 -8.08 11.70 -0.11
C ARG A 34 -9.41 11.54 0.63
N THR A 35 -10.42 11.00 -0.04
CA THR A 35 -11.74 10.76 0.56
C THR A 35 -11.67 9.80 1.74
N GLN A 36 -10.80 8.78 1.67
CA GLN A 36 -10.55 7.89 2.81
C GLN A 36 -9.92 8.62 4.01
N ARG A 37 -8.92 9.47 3.76
CA ARG A 37 -8.29 10.29 4.81
C ARG A 37 -9.27 11.24 5.49
N GLU A 38 -10.21 11.79 4.72
CA GLU A 38 -11.27 12.66 5.25
C GLU A 38 -12.27 11.86 6.10
N GLN A 39 -12.61 10.62 5.72
CA GLN A 39 -13.48 9.74 6.51
C GLN A 39 -12.86 9.26 7.83
N GLU A 40 -11.54 9.04 7.89
CA GLU A 40 -10.84 8.67 9.12
C GLU A 40 -10.66 9.83 10.11
N ASP A 41 -10.64 11.08 9.64
CA ASP A 41 -10.49 12.27 10.49
C ASP A 41 -11.84 12.72 11.11
N ASP A 42 -12.96 12.32 10.51
CA ASP A 42 -14.33 12.67 10.92
C ASP A 42 -14.89 11.78 12.06
N SER A 43 -14.15 10.75 12.48
CA SER A 43 -14.44 10.08 13.75
C SER A 43 -14.02 10.99 14.90
N GLU A 44 -15.01 11.61 15.57
CA GLU A 44 -14.85 12.61 16.62
C GLU A 44 -13.66 12.33 17.55
N SER A 45 -12.53 12.97 17.26
CA SER A 45 -11.34 12.84 18.09
C SER A 45 -11.61 13.48 19.45
N THR A 46 -11.72 12.64 20.48
CA THR A 46 -11.88 13.13 21.86
C THR A 46 -10.69 14.02 22.22
N LEU A 47 -10.89 15.00 23.12
CA LEU A 47 -9.83 15.94 23.54
C LEU A 47 -8.54 15.22 23.99
N GLY A 48 -8.67 14.02 24.58
CA GLY A 48 -7.55 13.16 24.95
C GLY A 48 -6.78 12.58 23.76
N GLU A 49 -7.46 12.23 22.67
CA GLU A 49 -6.84 11.69 21.46
C GLU A 49 -6.05 12.77 20.70
N ARG A 50 -6.58 14.00 20.67
CA ARG A 50 -5.87 15.16 20.12
C ARG A 50 -4.62 15.51 20.93
N ALA A 51 -4.71 15.44 22.26
CA ALA A 51 -3.56 15.63 23.14
C ALA A 51 -2.52 14.53 22.95
N ALA A 52 -2.93 13.27 22.84
CA ALA A 52 -2.04 12.14 22.60
C ALA A 52 -1.31 12.26 21.25
N ASP A 53 -1.99 12.68 20.17
CA ASP A 53 -1.33 12.93 18.87
C ASP A 53 -0.32 14.07 18.93
N ALA A 54 -0.66 15.16 19.62
CA ALA A 54 0.25 16.28 19.81
C ALA A 54 1.51 15.83 20.59
N ILE A 55 1.33 15.05 21.65
CA ILE A 55 2.44 14.52 22.46
C ILE A 55 3.28 13.51 21.66
N ALA A 56 2.66 12.62 20.87
CA ALA A 56 3.39 11.65 20.05
C ALA A 56 4.24 12.33 18.98
N ARG A 57 3.69 13.35 18.31
CA ARG A 57 4.41 14.14 17.30
C ARG A 57 5.53 14.97 17.90
N PHE A 58 5.32 15.53 19.10
CA PHE A 58 6.33 16.34 19.79
C PHE A 58 7.43 15.46 20.39
N GLY A 59 7.07 14.36 21.05
CA GLY A 59 8.00 13.44 21.71
C GLY A 59 8.91 12.66 20.74
N GLY A 60 8.47 12.44 19.49
CA GLY A 60 9.29 11.80 18.45
C GLY A 60 10.29 12.72 17.74
N SER A 61 10.28 14.03 18.04
CA SER A 61 11.15 15.00 17.38
C SER A 61 12.53 15.09 18.04
N TRP A 62 13.58 15.10 17.23
CA TRP A 62 14.97 15.32 17.68
C TRP A 62 15.13 16.63 18.47
N VAL A 63 14.32 17.65 18.15
CA VAL A 63 14.31 18.96 18.83
C VAL A 63 13.85 18.83 20.29
N PHE A 64 12.88 17.96 20.57
CA PHE A 64 12.37 17.75 21.93
C PHE A 64 13.47 17.15 22.82
N ILE A 65 14.19 16.15 22.31
CA ILE A 65 15.31 15.52 23.01
C ILE A 65 16.40 16.57 23.29
N SER A 66 16.80 17.37 22.29
CA SER A 66 17.80 18.42 22.50
C SER A 66 17.37 19.48 23.51
N LEU A 67 16.11 19.92 23.49
CA LEU A 67 15.56 20.88 24.46
C LEU A 67 15.54 20.30 25.88
N PHE A 68 15.11 19.05 26.04
CA PHE A 68 15.05 18.37 27.33
C PHE A 68 16.44 18.25 27.98
N PHE A 69 17.45 17.83 27.22
CA PHE A 69 18.83 17.82 27.69
C PHE A 69 19.35 19.23 28.01
N GLY A 70 19.00 20.23 27.20
CA GLY A 70 19.37 21.63 27.45
C GLY A 70 18.80 22.16 28.77
N ILE A 71 17.54 21.85 29.08
CA ILE A 71 16.90 22.22 30.36
C ILE A 71 17.58 21.51 31.53
N LEU A 72 17.90 20.22 31.40
CA LEU A 72 18.58 19.45 32.45
C LEU A 72 19.96 20.02 32.74
N ILE A 73 20.77 20.26 31.70
CA ILE A 73 22.09 20.89 31.83
C ILE A 73 21.96 22.29 32.41
N GLY A 74 21.00 23.09 31.92
CA GLY A 74 20.72 24.42 32.44
C GLY A 74 20.37 24.42 33.93
N TRP A 75 19.54 23.48 34.38
CA TRP A 75 19.19 23.30 35.78
C TRP A 75 20.41 22.97 36.64
N VAL A 76 21.24 22.01 36.18
CA VAL A 76 22.47 21.62 36.87
C VAL A 76 23.45 22.79 36.95
N VAL A 77 23.62 23.56 35.86
CA VAL A 77 24.51 24.73 35.81
C VAL A 77 24.00 25.83 36.73
N ILE A 78 22.71 26.19 36.67
CA ILE A 78 22.12 27.22 37.53
C ILE A 78 22.28 26.82 38.99
N ASN A 79 21.97 25.58 39.34
CA ASN A 79 22.09 25.10 40.72
C ASN A 79 23.55 25.08 41.18
N SER A 80 24.48 24.57 40.36
CA SER A 80 25.92 24.51 40.67
C SER A 80 26.56 25.90 40.78
N VAL A 81 26.20 26.84 39.91
CA VAL A 81 26.71 28.23 39.93
C VAL A 81 26.11 29.03 41.08
N LEU A 82 24.83 28.80 41.41
CA LEU A 82 24.19 29.37 42.59
C LEU A 82 24.85 28.86 43.88
N LEU A 83 25.22 27.57 43.94
CA LEU A 83 26.03 26.99 45.03
C LEU A 83 27.39 27.69 45.19
N ALA A 84 28.09 27.90 44.07
CA ALA A 84 29.42 28.48 44.08
C ALA A 84 29.41 29.97 44.47
N ARG A 85 28.31 30.69 44.24
CA ARG A 85 28.19 32.13 44.55
C ARG A 85 27.46 32.46 45.85
N ALA A 86 26.54 31.64 46.31
CA ALA A 86 25.59 32.08 47.34
C ALA A 86 26.02 31.82 48.79
N GLY A 87 27.01 30.96 49.08
CA GLY A 87 27.57 30.75 50.44
C GLY A 87 26.63 30.14 51.48
N ASP A 88 25.32 30.34 51.36
CA ASP A 88 24.28 29.82 52.23
C ASP A 88 23.36 28.84 51.49
N LYS A 89 23.27 27.63 52.04
CA LYS A 89 22.37 26.50 51.73
C LYS A 89 21.89 26.34 50.27
N PRO A 90 22.34 25.28 49.58
CA PRO A 90 21.77 24.87 48.29
C PRO A 90 20.25 24.75 48.30
N PHE A 91 19.61 25.22 47.23
CA PHE A 91 18.21 24.89 46.95
C PHE A 91 18.02 23.39 46.65
N ASP A 92 19.00 22.74 46.00
CA ASP A 92 19.03 21.28 45.76
C ASP A 92 20.48 20.75 45.83
N PRO A 93 20.99 20.37 47.02
CA PRO A 93 22.34 19.85 47.18
C PRO A 93 22.58 18.57 46.37
N TYR A 94 23.81 18.36 45.92
CA TYR A 94 24.23 17.08 45.35
C TYR A 94 23.90 15.95 46.36
N PRO A 95 23.11 14.91 46.01
CA PRO A 95 22.83 14.35 44.68
C PRO A 95 21.47 14.73 44.03
N TYR A 96 21.08 16.01 44.05
CA TYR A 96 19.90 16.59 43.36
C TYR A 96 18.59 15.81 43.56
N ILE A 97 18.11 15.76 44.81
CA ILE A 97 16.94 14.94 45.19
C ILE A 97 15.65 15.40 44.51
N LEU A 98 15.48 16.71 44.32
CA LEU A 98 14.28 17.28 43.69
C LEU A 98 14.26 16.99 42.19
N LEU A 99 15.41 17.14 41.52
CA LEU A 99 15.55 16.78 40.11
C LEU A 99 15.27 15.28 39.91
N ASN A 100 15.82 14.43 40.76
CA ASN A 100 15.64 12.99 40.67
C ASN A 100 14.18 12.58 40.88
N LEU A 101 13.47 13.22 41.83
CA LEU A 101 12.04 13.00 42.05
C LEU A 101 11.20 13.39 40.84
N MET A 102 11.47 14.57 40.25
CA MET A 102 10.78 15.04 39.04
C MET A 102 11.03 14.14 37.84
N LEU A 103 12.28 13.71 37.62
CA LEU A 103 12.61 12.78 36.53
C LEU A 103 11.94 11.41 36.72
N SER A 104 11.86 10.91 37.95
CA SER A 104 11.20 9.64 38.26
C SER A 104 9.69 9.71 38.00
N MET A 105 9.04 10.82 38.38
CA MET A 105 7.62 11.05 38.09
C MET A 105 7.36 11.21 36.58
N LEU A 106 8.24 11.93 35.87
CA LEU A 106 8.14 12.08 34.42
C LEU A 106 8.27 10.73 33.71
N ALA A 107 9.25 9.91 34.12
CA ALA A 107 9.49 8.59 33.55
C ALA A 107 8.30 7.64 33.78
N SER A 108 7.64 7.68 34.94
CA SER A 108 6.49 6.81 35.21
C SER A 108 5.29 7.16 34.32
N PHE A 109 5.08 8.45 34.02
CA PHE A 109 4.02 8.90 33.12
C PHE A 109 4.33 8.66 31.64
N GLN A 110 5.60 8.57 31.27
CA GLN A 110 6.02 8.32 29.88
C GLN A 110 5.52 6.97 29.36
N ALA A 111 5.60 5.90 30.14
CA ALA A 111 5.26 4.55 29.65
C ALA A 111 3.78 4.42 29.21
N PRO A 112 2.77 4.88 29.97
CA PRO A 112 1.37 4.89 29.51
C PRO A 112 1.14 5.78 28.28
N VAL A 113 1.77 6.95 28.20
CA VAL A 113 1.62 7.85 27.04
C VAL A 113 2.20 7.23 25.78
N ILE A 114 3.40 6.62 25.90
CA ILE A 114 4.02 5.88 24.81
C ILE A 114 3.10 4.72 24.40
N LEU A 115 2.58 3.94 25.36
CA LEU A 115 1.68 2.82 25.09
C LEU A 115 0.38 3.26 24.41
N MET A 116 -0.22 4.39 24.82
CA MET A 116 -1.40 4.96 24.19
C MET A 116 -1.10 5.41 22.74
N SER A 117 0.05 6.07 22.52
CA SER A 117 0.46 6.47 21.18
C SER A 117 0.73 5.28 20.26
N GLN A 118 1.33 4.21 20.80
CA GLN A 118 1.59 2.96 20.08
C GLN A 118 0.30 2.22 19.75
N ASN A 119 -0.63 2.10 20.70
CA ASN A 119 -1.92 1.46 20.48
C ASN A 119 -2.72 2.16 19.36
N ARG A 120 -2.60 3.49 19.28
CA ARG A 120 -3.23 4.27 18.20
C ARG A 120 -2.55 4.04 16.84
N GLN A 121 -1.22 4.04 16.79
CA GLN A 121 -0.49 3.72 15.55
C GLN A 121 -0.82 2.31 15.07
N ALA A 122 -0.81 1.32 15.96
CA ALA A 122 -1.17 -0.07 15.64
C ALA A 122 -2.60 -0.22 15.10
N THR A 123 -3.55 0.58 15.61
CA THR A 123 -4.93 0.56 15.10
C THR A 123 -4.99 1.08 13.65
N LYS A 124 -4.33 2.21 13.36
CA LYS A 124 -4.23 2.76 12.00
C LYS A 124 -3.50 1.80 11.06
N ASP A 125 -2.40 1.20 11.51
CA ASP A 125 -1.63 0.23 10.73
C ASP A 125 -2.47 -1.01 10.39
N ARG A 126 -3.30 -1.47 11.33
CA ARG A 126 -4.23 -2.59 11.09
C ARG A 126 -5.32 -2.24 10.06
N GLN A 127 -5.87 -1.03 10.12
CA GLN A 127 -6.85 -0.56 9.14
C GLN A 127 -6.24 -0.48 7.73
N ASN A 128 -5.05 0.12 7.62
CA ASN A 128 -4.31 0.17 6.36
C ASN A 128 -4.01 -1.23 5.82
N ALA A 129 -3.55 -2.15 6.67
CA ALA A 129 -3.27 -3.53 6.26
C ALA A 129 -4.53 -4.27 5.78
N GLN A 130 -5.69 -4.01 6.40
CA GLN A 130 -6.96 -4.60 5.97
C GLN A 130 -7.40 -4.05 4.60
N HIS A 131 -7.23 -2.75 4.36
CA HIS A 131 -7.50 -2.15 3.06
C HIS A 131 -6.55 -2.65 1.98
N ASP A 132 -5.25 -2.75 2.27
CA ASP A 132 -4.26 -3.30 1.34
C ASP A 132 -4.61 -4.76 0.97
N TYR A 133 -5.08 -5.54 1.94
CA TYR A 133 -5.54 -6.91 1.71
C TYR A 133 -6.76 -6.95 0.76
N GLU A 134 -7.77 -6.11 0.98
CA GLU A 134 -8.96 -6.04 0.12
C GLU A 134 -8.61 -5.63 -1.33
N VAL A 135 -7.72 -4.64 -1.49
CA VAL A 135 -7.24 -4.21 -2.81
C VAL A 135 -6.48 -5.33 -3.51
N ASN A 136 -5.61 -6.05 -2.78
CA ASN A 136 -4.84 -7.15 -3.35
C ASN A 136 -5.75 -8.32 -3.77
N LEU A 137 -6.74 -8.67 -2.94
CA LEU A 137 -7.72 -9.71 -3.27
C LEU A 137 -8.53 -9.34 -4.52
N LYS A 138 -8.96 -8.08 -4.63
CA LYS A 138 -9.67 -7.59 -5.83
C LYS A 138 -8.79 -7.68 -7.07
N ALA A 139 -7.52 -7.28 -6.98
CA ALA A 139 -6.58 -7.38 -8.08
C ALA A 139 -6.34 -8.84 -8.50
N GLU A 140 -6.26 -9.77 -7.55
CA GLU A 140 -6.14 -11.21 -7.82
C GLU A 140 -7.35 -11.73 -8.60
N LEU A 141 -8.57 -11.39 -8.18
CA LEU A 141 -9.80 -11.78 -8.88
C LEU A 141 -9.87 -11.19 -10.30
N GLU A 142 -9.51 -9.92 -10.48
CA GLU A 142 -9.46 -9.28 -11.80
C GLU A 142 -8.43 -9.98 -12.72
N ILE A 143 -7.27 -10.38 -12.20
CA ILE A 143 -6.27 -11.14 -12.97
C ILE A 143 -6.80 -12.51 -13.36
N MET A 144 -7.48 -13.21 -12.46
CA MET A 144 -8.10 -14.51 -12.77
C MET A 144 -9.15 -14.38 -13.86
N GLU A 145 -9.99 -13.35 -13.81
CA GLU A 145 -10.99 -13.08 -14.84
C GLU A 145 -10.35 -12.78 -16.20
N LEU A 146 -9.29 -11.96 -16.21
CA LEU A 146 -8.52 -11.68 -17.42
C LEU A 146 -7.88 -12.94 -17.99
N HIS A 147 -7.36 -13.84 -17.13
CA HIS A 147 -6.77 -15.10 -17.56
C HIS A 147 -7.83 -16.00 -18.22
N ALA A 148 -9.01 -16.13 -17.60
CA ALA A 148 -10.11 -16.90 -18.15
C ALA A 148 -10.56 -16.39 -19.53
N LYS A 149 -10.62 -15.05 -19.71
CA LYS A 149 -10.91 -14.42 -21.01
C LYS A 149 -9.82 -14.68 -22.03
N LEU A 150 -8.55 -14.62 -21.63
CA LEU A 150 -7.41 -14.92 -22.49
C LEU A 150 -7.43 -16.37 -22.98
N ASP A 151 -7.71 -17.32 -22.08
CA ASP A 151 -7.78 -18.74 -22.40
C ASP A 151 -8.94 -19.05 -23.35
N ALA A 152 -10.09 -18.41 -23.16
CA ALA A 152 -11.22 -18.52 -24.07
C ALA A 152 -10.88 -18.03 -25.48
N LEU A 153 -10.21 -16.87 -25.60
CA LEU A 153 -9.75 -16.34 -26.89
C LEU A 153 -8.71 -17.23 -27.55
N LYS A 154 -7.75 -17.74 -26.77
CA LYS A 154 -6.74 -18.70 -27.25
C LYS A 154 -7.43 -19.92 -27.84
N LEU A 155 -8.37 -20.53 -27.12
CA LEU A 155 -9.04 -21.76 -27.55
C LEU A 155 -9.77 -21.58 -28.88
N GLN A 156 -10.43 -20.42 -29.07
CA GLN A 156 -11.06 -20.07 -30.34
C GLN A 156 -10.04 -20.00 -31.48
N GLU A 157 -8.87 -19.40 -31.26
CA GLU A 157 -7.79 -19.33 -32.24
C GLU A 157 -7.22 -20.72 -32.57
N TRP A 158 -7.06 -21.59 -31.57
CA TRP A 158 -6.66 -23.00 -31.75
C TRP A 158 -7.64 -23.78 -32.62
N GLU A 159 -8.94 -23.62 -32.42
CA GLU A 159 -9.97 -24.28 -33.23
C GLU A 159 -9.90 -23.86 -34.70
N GLU A 160 -9.71 -22.57 -34.97
CA GLU A 160 -9.54 -22.05 -36.32
C GLU A 160 -8.28 -22.61 -37.00
N LEU A 161 -7.16 -22.67 -36.29
CA LEU A 161 -5.94 -23.28 -36.80
C LEU A 161 -6.10 -24.77 -37.12
N LEU A 162 -6.79 -25.53 -36.25
CA LEU A 162 -7.06 -26.95 -36.47
C LEU A 162 -7.99 -27.19 -37.67
N LYS A 163 -8.99 -26.31 -37.89
CA LYS A 163 -9.85 -26.37 -39.09
C LYS A 163 -9.01 -26.17 -40.36
N LEU A 164 -8.14 -25.16 -40.37
CA LEU A 164 -7.25 -24.87 -41.51
C LEU A 164 -6.31 -26.06 -41.79
N GLN A 165 -5.70 -26.64 -40.76
CA GLN A 165 -4.83 -27.80 -40.92
C GLN A 165 -5.57 -29.01 -41.49
N ARG A 166 -6.81 -29.27 -41.02
CA ARG A 166 -7.64 -30.39 -41.49
C ARG A 166 -8.03 -30.22 -42.97
N ILE A 167 -8.30 -28.99 -43.41
CA ILE A 167 -8.55 -28.68 -44.81
C ILE A 167 -7.31 -28.97 -45.67
N GLN A 168 -6.12 -28.55 -45.23
CA GLN A 168 -4.87 -28.81 -45.95
C GLN A 168 -4.59 -30.31 -46.08
N LEU A 169 -4.74 -31.09 -45.01
CA LEU A 169 -4.55 -32.54 -45.04
C LEU A 169 -5.54 -33.23 -46.00
N ARG A 170 -6.80 -32.79 -46.04
CA ARG A 170 -7.81 -33.32 -46.97
C ARG A 170 -7.49 -33.01 -48.42
N LEU A 171 -6.92 -31.84 -48.71
CA LEU A 171 -6.49 -31.49 -50.06
C LEU A 171 -5.28 -32.33 -50.49
N LEU A 172 -4.30 -32.49 -49.59
CA LEU A 172 -3.14 -33.35 -49.84
C LEU A 172 -3.58 -34.79 -50.10
N SER A 173 -4.43 -35.38 -49.25
CA SER A 173 -4.88 -36.76 -49.44
C SER A 173 -5.62 -37.00 -50.75
N LYS A 174 -6.43 -36.02 -51.19
CA LYS A 174 -7.07 -36.06 -52.51
C LYS A 174 -6.07 -36.07 -53.67
N LEU A 175 -4.90 -35.44 -53.51
CA LEU A 175 -3.84 -35.43 -54.53
C LEU A 175 -3.00 -36.71 -54.50
N THR A 176 -2.78 -37.31 -53.32
CA THR A 176 -2.00 -38.56 -53.19
C THR A 176 -2.78 -39.83 -53.52
N GLY A 177 -4.10 -39.75 -53.72
CA GLY A 177 -4.94 -40.90 -54.10
C GLY A 177 -5.15 -41.93 -52.97
N GLU A 178 -4.85 -41.56 -51.73
CA GLU A 178 -4.92 -42.46 -50.57
C GLU A 178 -6.17 -42.16 -49.72
N HIS A 179 -6.93 -43.21 -49.40
CA HIS A 179 -8.21 -43.11 -48.70
C HIS A 179 -7.96 -42.88 -47.20
N VAL A 180 -8.04 -41.62 -46.76
CA VAL A 180 -7.99 -41.27 -45.33
C VAL A 180 -9.35 -41.63 -44.70
N PRO A 181 -9.40 -42.46 -43.64
CA PRO A 181 -10.65 -42.80 -42.99
C PRO A 181 -11.31 -41.55 -42.40
N GLU A 182 -12.58 -41.33 -42.76
CA GLU A 182 -13.43 -40.26 -42.25
C GLU A 182 -13.65 -40.48 -40.75
N CYS A 183 -13.26 -39.53 -39.89
CA CYS A 183 -13.63 -39.57 -38.48
C CYS A 183 -15.14 -39.32 -38.35
N GLU A 184 -15.91 -40.40 -38.20
CA GLU A 184 -17.33 -40.38 -37.84
C GLU A 184 -17.49 -39.82 -36.40
N PRO A 185 -18.37 -38.85 -36.16
CA PRO A 185 -18.60 -38.33 -34.82
C PRO A 185 -19.29 -39.41 -33.97
N ALA A 186 -18.65 -39.81 -32.87
CA ALA A 186 -19.20 -40.74 -31.89
C ALA A 186 -20.57 -40.23 -31.38
N ASN A 187 -21.63 -40.88 -31.83
CA ASN A 187 -22.99 -40.69 -31.38
C ASN A 187 -23.12 -41.17 -29.93
N GLY A 188 -22.89 -40.25 -28.98
CA GLY A 188 -23.12 -40.46 -27.56
C GLY A 188 -24.61 -40.53 -27.25
N LYS A 189 -25.24 -41.68 -27.53
CA LYS A 189 -26.48 -42.07 -26.84
C LYS A 189 -26.12 -42.40 -25.39
N ALA A 190 -26.19 -41.39 -24.53
CA ALA A 190 -26.25 -41.61 -23.10
C ALA A 190 -27.54 -42.40 -22.80
N HIS A 191 -27.36 -43.66 -22.44
CA HIS A 191 -28.39 -44.52 -21.88
C HIS A 191 -29.01 -43.82 -20.66
N ALA A 192 -30.30 -43.50 -20.77
CA ALA A 192 -31.17 -43.48 -19.62
C ALA A 192 -31.34 -44.94 -19.15
N ALA A 193 -30.85 -45.28 -17.97
CA ALA A 193 -31.28 -46.45 -17.20
C ALA A 193 -30.74 -46.36 -15.76
N SER A 194 -31.70 -46.28 -14.83
CA SER A 194 -31.72 -46.74 -13.42
C SER A 194 -30.62 -46.36 -12.45
#